data_AF-A0A316FQI6-F1
#
_entry.id   AF-A0A316FQI6-F1
#
_cell.length_a   1.000
_cell.length_b   1.000
_cell.length_c   1.000
_cell.angle_alpha   90.00
_cell.angle_beta   90.00
_cell.angle_gamma   90.00
#
_symmetry.space_group_name_H-M   'P 1'
#
loop_
_entity.id
_entity.type
_entity.pdbx_description
1 polymer ?
#
loop_
_entity_poly.entity_id
_entity_poly.type
_entity_poly.pdbx_seq_one_letter_code
_entity_poly.pdbx_strand_id
1 'polypeptide(L)' 'MQGWFERDVPGGLHLVLAITPGIAVGAIDVLGDQTVESIHVAPAGEYHGFRRDQDDRIRELDPITAAEALRDLTEVLA' A
#
# COMPACT_ATOMS: atom_id res chain seq x y z
N MET A 1 -0.04 13.10 -9.60
CA MET A 1 0.29 11.65 -9.64
C MET A 1 0.48 11.22 -8.20
N GLN A 2 -0.22 10.17 -7.78
CA GLN A 2 -0.11 9.63 -6.43
C GLN A 2 0.71 8.33 -6.50
N GLY A 3 1.87 8.30 -5.85
CA GLY A 3 2.80 7.17 -5.95
C GLY A 3 2.56 6.06 -4.92
N TRP A 4 1.44 6.11 -4.19
CA TRP A 4 1.15 5.16 -3.13
C TRP A 4 -0.35 4.98 -2.90
N PHE A 5 -0.70 3.86 -2.28
CA PHE A 5 -2.04 3.54 -1.80
C PHE A 5 -1.97 3.16 -0.32
N GLU A 6 -3.02 3.49 0.42
CA GLU A 6 -3.15 3.21 1.85
C GLU A 6 -4.45 2.47 2.11
N ARG A 7 -4.41 1.51 3.03
CA ARG A 7 -5.57 0.75 3.47
C ARG A 7 -5.55 0.53 4.96
N ASP A 8 -6.70 0.69 5.59
CA ASP A 8 -6.93 0.33 6.99
C ASP A 8 -6.72 -1.16 7.24
N VAL A 9 -5.95 -1.46 8.29
CA VAL A 9 -5.88 -2.78 8.92
C VAL A 9 -6.18 -2.65 10.41
N PRO A 10 -6.63 -3.73 11.08
CA PRO A 10 -6.91 -3.70 12.51
C PRO A 10 -5.76 -3.14 13.36
N GLY A 11 -6.12 -2.55 14.51
CA GLY A 11 -5.13 -2.00 15.45
C GLY A 11 -4.80 -0.53 15.23
N GLY A 12 -5.58 0.19 14.40
CA GLY A 12 -5.29 1.60 14.10
C GLY A 12 -4.02 1.73 13.27
N LEU A 13 -3.85 0.85 12.29
CA LEU A 13 -2.70 0.80 11.40
C LEU A 13 -3.18 0.90 9.95
N HIS A 14 -2.29 1.35 9.07
CA HIS A 14 -2.46 1.29 7.63
C HIS A 14 -1.41 0.38 7.00
N LEU A 15 -1.84 -0.41 6.03
CA LEU A 15 -0.95 -0.98 5.02
C LEU A 15 -0.72 0.08 3.94
N VAL A 16 0.54 0.40 3.66
CA VAL A 16 0.94 1.42 2.69
C VAL A 16 1.79 0.77 1.61
N LEU A 17 1.42 1.01 0.35
CA LEU A 17 2.07 0.46 -0.82
C LEU A 17 2.65 1.55 -1.68
N ALA A 18 3.92 1.40 -2.04
CA ALA A 18 4.50 2.20 -3.10
C ALA A 18 4.26 1.51 -4.44
N ILE A 19 3.76 2.27 -5.41
CA ILE A 19 3.48 1.78 -6.76
C ILE A 19 4.12 2.68 -7.80
N THR A 20 4.75 2.06 -8.80
CA THR A 20 5.35 2.74 -9.96
C THR A 20 4.61 2.31 -11.22
N PRO A 21 4.21 3.25 -12.10
CA PRO A 21 4.45 4.70 -12.05
C PRO A 21 3.55 5.47 -11.07
N GLY A 22 2.63 4.79 -10.39
CA GLY A 22 1.64 5.39 -9.49
C GLY A 22 0.26 5.50 -10.14
N ILE A 23 -0.67 6.18 -9.47
CA ILE A 23 -2.04 6.41 -9.93
C ILE A 23 -2.13 7.80 -10.57
N ALA A 24 -2.66 7.85 -11.78
CA ALA A 24 -3.01 9.08 -12.46
C ALA A 24 -4.39 9.53 -11.95
N VAL A 25 -4.36 10.43 -10.97
CA VAL A 25 -5.57 11.05 -10.41
C VAL A 25 -6.34 11.76 -11.53
N GLY A 26 -7.56 11.30 -11.80
CA GLY A 26 -8.44 11.84 -12.85
C GLY A 26 -8.24 11.24 -14.25
N ALA A 27 -7.31 10.30 -14.43
CA ALA A 27 -7.09 9.63 -15.72
C ALA A 27 -6.47 8.23 -15.52
N ILE A 28 -7.28 7.27 -15.06
CA ILE A 28 -6.84 5.97 -14.54
C ILE A 28 -6.06 5.14 -15.57
N ASP A 29 -6.43 5.21 -16.86
CA ASP A 29 -5.87 4.35 -17.92
C ASP A 29 -4.56 4.85 -18.55
N VAL A 30 -3.97 5.93 -18.05
CA VAL A 30 -2.85 6.60 -18.73
C VAL A 30 -1.49 6.00 -18.38
N LEU A 31 -1.40 5.23 -17.30
CA LEU A 31 -0.13 4.85 -16.69
C LEU A 31 0.34 3.41 -16.95
N GLY A 32 -0.42 2.61 -17.72
CA GLY A 32 -0.05 1.23 -18.05
C GLY A 32 0.09 0.34 -16.82
N ASP A 33 0.86 -0.74 -16.93
CA ASP A 33 1.04 -1.72 -15.84
C ASP A 33 1.73 -1.09 -14.62
N GLN A 34 1.20 -1.35 -13.44
CA GLN A 34 1.74 -0.86 -12.16
C GLN A 34 2.55 -1.95 -11.45
N THR A 35 3.72 -1.58 -10.94
CA THR A 35 4.57 -2.46 -10.12
C THR A 35 4.54 -2.01 -8.66
N VAL A 36 4.41 -2.96 -7.73
CA VAL A 36 4.56 -2.72 -6.30
C VAL A 36 6.04 -2.70 -5.95
N GLU A 37 6.54 -1.56 -5.45
CA GLU A 37 7.95 -1.36 -5.08
C GLU A 37 8.23 -1.75 -3.63
N SER A 38 7.27 -1.48 -2.74
CA SER A 38 7.43 -1.74 -1.31
C SER A 38 6.07 -1.80 -0.62
N ILE A 39 6.00 -2.57 0.46
CA ILE A 39 4.84 -2.68 1.35
C ILE A 39 5.33 -2.44 2.77
N HIS A 40 4.68 -1.54 3.51
CA HIS A 40 4.99 -1.30 4.92
C HIS A 40 3.71 -1.05 5.72
N VAL A 41 3.81 -1.15 7.05
CA VAL A 41 2.70 -0.91 7.98
C VAL A 41 3.04 0.29 8.85
N ALA A 42 2.10 1.22 8.97
CA ALA A 42 2.30 2.46 9.73
C ALA A 42 1.06 2.80 10.59
N PRO A 43 1.19 3.61 11.65
CA PRO A 43 0.05 4.03 12.48
C PRO A 43 -0.96 4.90 11.72
N ALA A 44 -2.24 4.63 11.92
CA ALA A 44 -3.32 5.42 11.34
C ALA A 44 -3.33 6.85 11.92
N GLY A 45 -3.34 7.85 11.05
CA GLY A 45 -3.35 9.27 11.43
C GLY A 45 -2.01 10.00 11.30
N GLU A 46 -0.96 9.33 10.85
CA GLU A 46 0.25 10.00 10.37
C GLU A 46 0.18 10.22 8.85
N TYR A 47 0.82 11.28 8.36
CA TYR A 47 0.97 11.44 6.91
C TYR A 47 2.04 10.46 6.41
N HIS A 48 1.63 9.50 5.59
CA HIS A 48 2.52 8.51 5.01
C HIS A 48 2.97 8.95 3.61
N GLY A 49 4.18 9.52 3.53
CA GLY A 49 4.82 9.78 2.25
C GLY A 49 5.62 8.55 1.78
N PHE A 50 5.84 8.45 0.47
CA PHE A 50 6.77 7.45 -0.08
C PHE A 50 8.17 7.60 0.52
N ARG A 51 8.67 6.53 1.16
CA ARG A 51 10.07 6.40 1.60
C ARG A 51 10.52 4.96 1.34
N ARG A 52 11.65 4.79 0.66
CA ARG A 52 12.24 3.46 0.37
C ARG A 52 12.68 2.70 1.62
N ASP A 53 12.83 3.41 2.74
CA ASP A 53 13.48 2.91 3.95
C ASP A 53 12.49 2.77 5.13
N GLN A 54 11.18 2.71 4.86
CA GLN A 54 10.17 2.49 5.90
C GLN A 54 10.28 1.06 6.44
N ASP A 55 10.39 0.95 7.76
CA ASP A 55 10.48 -0.32 8.49
C ASP A 55 9.29 -1.23 8.18
N ASP A 56 9.58 -2.51 7.99
CA ASP A 56 8.78 -3.55 7.37
C ASP A 56 7.78 -4.19 8.35
N ARG A 57 7.07 -3.37 9.12
CA ARG A 57 6.18 -3.82 10.22
C ARG A 57 5.01 -4.71 9.80
N ILE A 58 4.96 -5.20 8.56
CA ILE A 58 4.05 -6.26 8.11
C ILE A 58 4.17 -7.51 8.98
N ARG A 59 5.38 -7.84 9.46
CA ARG A 59 5.63 -8.94 10.41
C ARG A 59 4.95 -8.77 11.77
N GLU A 60 4.44 -7.58 12.04
CA GLU A 60 3.77 -7.25 13.30
C GLU A 60 2.25 -7.29 13.19
N LEU A 61 1.73 -7.45 11.97
CA LEU A 61 0.33 -7.82 11.77
C LEU A 61 0.11 -9.27 12.17
N ASP A 62 -1.11 -9.56 12.63
CA ASP A 62 -1.58 -10.94 12.71
C ASP A 62 -1.46 -11.62 11.33
N PRO A 63 -0.98 -12.87 11.23
CA PRO A 63 -0.74 -13.54 9.95
C PRO A 63 -1.99 -13.65 9.05
N ILE A 64 -3.18 -13.78 9.63
CA ILE A 64 -4.43 -13.83 8.86
C ILE A 64 -4.70 -12.45 8.26
N THR A 65 -4.57 -11.41 9.09
CA THR A 65 -4.72 -10.01 8.64
C THR A 65 -3.74 -9.67 7.52
N ALA A 66 -2.47 -10.08 7.64
CA ALA A 66 -1.47 -9.85 6.60
C ALA A 66 -1.83 -10.57 5.29
N ALA A 67 -2.26 -11.82 5.36
CA ALA A 67 -2.64 -12.61 4.18
C ALA A 67 -3.88 -12.05 3.48
N GLU A 68 -4.91 -11.66 4.23
CA GLU A 68 -6.11 -11.01 3.69
C GLU A 68 -5.74 -9.67 3.03
N ALA A 69 -4.90 -8.88 3.69
CA ALA A 69 -4.49 -7.60 3.15
C ALA A 69 -3.75 -7.74 1.80
N LEU A 70 -2.86 -8.72 1.68
CA LEU A 70 -2.14 -9.02 0.43
C LEU A 70 -3.05 -9.60 -0.67
N ARG A 71 -4.02 -10.44 -0.30
CA ARG A 71 -5.00 -10.99 -1.26
C ARG A 71 -5.79 -9.87 -1.92
N ASP A 72 -6.38 -8.97 -1.14
CA ASP A 72 -7.25 -7.93 -1.69
C ASP A 72 -6.48 -6.95 -2.57
N LEU A 73 -5.19 -6.71 -2.28
CA LEU A 73 -4.33 -5.90 -3.15
C LEU A 73 -4.15 -6.53 -4.53
N THR A 74 -4.08 -7.86 -4.61
CA THR A 74 -4.01 -8.55 -5.89
C THR A 74 -5.30 -8.36 -6.69
N GLU A 75 -6.46 -8.29 -6.02
CA GLU A 75 -7.75 -8.06 -6.68
C GLU A 75 -7.90 -6.61 -7.20
N VAL A 76 -7.32 -5.63 -6.51
CA VAL A 76 -7.38 -4.22 -6.88
C VAL A 76 -6.39 -3.85 -7.99
N LEU A 77 -5.26 -4.56 -8.06
CA LEU A 77 -4.19 -4.30 -9.04
C LEU A 77 -4.28 -5.17 -10.32
N ALA A 78 -5.26 -6.07 -10.41
CA ALA A 78 -5.50 -6.94 -11.58
C ALA A 78 -6.46 -6.29 -12.59
#